data_AF-W2CHG1-F1
#
_entry.id   AF-W2CHG1-F1
#
_cell.length_a   1.000
_cell.length_b   1.000
_cell.length_c   1.000
_cell.angle_alpha   90.00
_cell.angle_beta   90.00
_cell.angle_gamma   90.00
#
_symmetry.space_group_name_H-M   'P 1'
#
loop_
_entity.id
_entity.type
_entity.pdbx_description
1 polymer ?
#
loop_
_entity_poly.entity_id
_entity_poly.type
_entity_poly.pdbx_seq_one_letter_code
_entity_poly.pdbx_strand_id
1 'polypeptide(L)'
;MKSVVLSPEMLDDSYAFKDWAGIKSIHRITRKRYDKRQGKETTEMSYYISSIKDSKRIFRAIRDHWKIENQLHYMLDVYLGEDGWSKRAGEAAINMELMAKIDLFILQRLKAKLGKSIPRVQMFLAKLNPLRLFELGL
;
A
#
# COMPACT_ATOMS: atom_id res chain seq x y z
N MET A 1 -20.57 -4.01 1.53
CA MET A 1 -20.13 -4.00 0.12
C MET A 1 -21.30 -4.49 -0.73
N LYS A 2 -21.58 -3.86 -1.87
CA LYS A 2 -22.53 -4.39 -2.86
C LYS A 2 -21.73 -4.85 -4.10
N SER A 3 -22.22 -5.84 -4.82
CA SER A 3 -21.52 -6.36 -6.00
C SER A 3 -22.52 -6.78 -7.07
N VAL A 4 -22.14 -6.55 -8.31
CA VAL A 4 -22.88 -6.93 -9.51
C VAL A 4 -21.96 -7.80 -10.35
N VAL A 5 -22.42 -9.00 -10.68
CA VAL A 5 -21.76 -9.86 -11.66
C VAL A 5 -22.27 -9.46 -13.03
N LEU A 6 -21.37 -9.22 -13.98
CA LEU A 6 -21.75 -8.82 -15.32
C LEU A 6 -22.16 -10.07 -16.11
N SER A 7 -23.34 -10.00 -16.75
CA SER A 7 -23.74 -10.96 -17.76
C SER A 7 -23.13 -10.59 -19.12
N PRO A 8 -23.06 -11.52 -20.09
CA PRO A 8 -22.59 -11.22 -21.44
C PRO A 8 -23.34 -10.04 -22.09
N GLU A 9 -24.65 -9.97 -21.91
CA GLU A 9 -25.49 -8.91 -22.48
C GLU A 9 -25.09 -7.53 -21.91
N MET A 10 -24.77 -7.45 -20.62
CA MET A 10 -24.30 -6.22 -19.98
C MET A 10 -22.93 -5.74 -20.48
N LEU A 11 -22.10 -6.66 -20.99
CA LEU A 11 -20.78 -6.34 -21.55
C LEU A 11 -20.90 -5.87 -23.00
N ASP A 12 -21.82 -6.45 -23.76
CA ASP A 12 -22.03 -6.14 -25.19
C ASP A 12 -22.74 -4.79 -25.40
N ASP A 13 -23.68 -4.44 -24.50
CA ASP A 13 -24.45 -3.17 -24.56
C ASP A 13 -23.67 -1.93 -24.10
N SER A 14 -22.55 -2.11 -23.41
CA SER A 14 -21.80 -1.00 -22.78
C SER A 14 -20.61 -0.57 -23.62
N TYR A 15 -20.66 0.63 -24.22
CA TYR A 15 -19.46 1.28 -24.79
C TYR A 15 -18.29 1.35 -23.79
N ALA A 16 -18.58 1.42 -22.48
CA ALA A 16 -17.58 1.60 -21.43
C ALA A 16 -16.73 0.35 -21.12
N PHE A 17 -17.17 -0.86 -21.51
CA PHE A 17 -16.45 -2.11 -21.19
C PHE A 17 -15.83 -2.81 -22.40
N LYS A 18 -16.06 -2.31 -23.62
CA LYS A 18 -15.56 -2.93 -24.86
C LYS A 18 -14.04 -3.09 -24.88
N ASP A 19 -13.31 -2.14 -24.31
CA ASP A 19 -11.84 -2.15 -24.27
C ASP A 19 -11.27 -2.94 -23.07
N TRP A 20 -12.12 -3.39 -22.15
CA TRP A 20 -11.68 -3.99 -20.89
C TRP A 20 -11.88 -5.51 -20.89
N ALA A 21 -11.06 -6.18 -21.70
CA ALA A 21 -11.10 -7.63 -21.85
C ALA A 21 -11.02 -8.35 -20.50
N GLY A 22 -11.99 -9.23 -20.23
CA GLY A 22 -11.98 -10.11 -19.06
C GLY A 22 -12.57 -9.54 -17.77
N ILE A 23 -13.18 -8.35 -17.78
CA ILE A 23 -14.02 -7.91 -16.65
C ILE A 23 -15.22 -8.86 -16.51
N LYS A 24 -15.51 -9.28 -15.27
CA LYS A 24 -16.64 -10.17 -14.93
C LYS A 24 -17.55 -9.60 -13.85
N SER A 25 -17.15 -8.55 -13.14
CA SER A 25 -17.94 -7.98 -12.05
C SER A 25 -17.54 -6.55 -11.69
N ILE A 26 -18.50 -5.82 -11.12
CA ILE A 26 -18.33 -4.50 -10.53
C ILE A 26 -18.68 -4.58 -9.04
N HIS A 27 -17.84 -4.01 -8.19
CA HIS A 27 -17.99 -4.03 -6.74
C HIS A 27 -18.03 -2.61 -6.19
N ARG A 28 -19.09 -2.28 -5.45
CA ARG A 28 -19.23 -1.00 -4.74
C ARG A 28 -18.89 -1.18 -3.26
N ILE A 29 -17.88 -0.46 -2.81
CA ILE A 29 -17.53 -0.35 -1.40
C ILE A 29 -18.01 0.99 -0.86
N THR A 30 -18.63 0.94 0.31
CA THR A 30 -18.96 2.12 1.09
C THR A 30 -18.06 2.13 2.32
N ARG A 31 -17.30 3.19 2.51
CA ARG A 31 -16.46 3.42 3.69
C ARG A 31 -17.11 4.50 4.54
N LYS A 32 -17.11 4.28 5.85
CA LYS A 32 -17.52 5.27 6.84
C LYS A 32 -16.31 5.60 7.68
N ARG A 33 -15.97 6.88 7.80
CA ARG A 33 -14.88 7.37 8.64
C ARG A 33 -15.44 8.38 9.61
N TYR A 34 -15.10 8.23 10.88
CA TYR A 34 -15.40 9.22 11.91
C TYR A 34 -14.14 9.98 12.26
N ASP A 35 -14.14 11.30 12.06
CA ASP A 35 -13.07 12.17 12.51
C ASP A 35 -13.33 12.59 13.96
N LYS A 36 -12.53 12.06 14.89
CA LYS A 36 -12.66 12.37 16.32
C LYS A 36 -12.30 13.81 16.68
N ARG A 37 -11.46 14.49 15.88
CA ARG A 37 -11.06 15.88 16.14
C ARG A 37 -12.14 16.85 15.69
N GLN A 38 -12.78 16.56 14.57
CA GLN A 38 -13.84 17.41 14.01
C GLN A 38 -15.26 16.96 14.41
N GLY A 39 -15.40 15.81 15.06
CA GLY A 39 -16.70 15.24 15.45
C GLY A 39 -17.58 14.82 14.26
N LYS A 40 -17.01 14.66 13.06
CA LYS A 40 -17.76 14.49 11.81
C LYS A 40 -17.64 13.09 11.24
N GLU A 41 -18.76 12.51 10.81
CA GLU A 41 -18.78 11.29 10.00
C GLU A 41 -18.75 11.65 8.51
N THR A 42 -17.89 10.97 7.75
CA THR A 42 -17.87 11.03 6.29
C THR A 42 -18.14 9.65 5.72
N THR A 43 -18.91 9.62 4.63
CA THR A 43 -19.18 8.39 3.88
C THR A 43 -18.62 8.55 2.48
N GLU A 44 -17.81 7.59 2.06
CA GLU A 44 -17.20 7.54 0.74
C GLU A 44 -17.70 6.29 0.01
N MET A 45 -17.95 6.40 -1.29
CA MET A 45 -18.26 5.26 -2.15
C MET A 45 -17.19 5.12 -3.23
N SER A 46 -16.66 3.92 -3.40
CA SER A 46 -15.72 3.58 -4.47
C SER A 46 -16.21 2.36 -5.24
N TYR A 47 -15.93 2.35 -6.54
CA TYR A 47 -16.29 1.28 -7.46
C TYR A 47 -15.01 0.58 -7.94
N TYR A 48 -15.08 -0.74 -8.03
CA TYR A 48 -13.99 -1.60 -8.46
C TYR A 48 -14.47 -2.51 -9.58
N ILE A 49 -13.67 -2.66 -10.62
CA ILE A 49 -13.86 -3.64 -11.68
C ILE A 49 -12.95 -4.84 -11.44
N SER A 50 -13.41 -6.03 -11.82
CA SER A 50 -12.70 -7.26 -11.49
C SER A 50 -13.00 -8.37 -12.49
N SER A 51 -12.01 -9.21 -12.77
CA SER A 51 -12.17 -10.48 -13.48
C SER A 51 -12.68 -11.62 -12.57
N ILE A 52 -12.77 -11.38 -11.26
CA ILE A 52 -13.21 -12.32 -10.22
C ILE A 52 -14.62 -11.95 -9.74
N LYS A 53 -15.55 -12.91 -9.84
CA LYS A 53 -16.96 -12.74 -9.44
C LYS A 53 -17.20 -12.81 -7.93
N ASP A 54 -16.33 -13.49 -7.17
CA ASP A 54 -16.49 -13.65 -5.71
C ASP A 54 -16.24 -12.33 -4.94
N SER A 55 -17.34 -11.75 -4.48
CA SER A 55 -17.35 -10.51 -3.69
C SER A 55 -16.54 -10.62 -2.38
N LYS A 56 -16.52 -11.76 -1.69
CA LYS A 56 -15.75 -11.91 -0.44
C LYS A 56 -14.25 -11.93 -0.72
N ARG A 57 -13.83 -12.55 -1.82
CA ARG A 57 -12.42 -12.54 -2.24
C ARG A 57 -11.97 -11.14 -2.64
N ILE A 58 -12.80 -10.40 -3.37
CA ILE A 58 -12.50 -9.01 -3.75
C ILE A 58 -12.46 -8.08 -2.55
N PHE A 59 -13.38 -8.21 -1.60
CA PHE A 59 -13.33 -7.42 -0.37
C PHE A 59 -12.02 -7.64 0.40
N ARG A 60 -11.57 -8.91 0.52
CA ARG A 60 -10.28 -9.24 1.13
C ARG A 60 -9.12 -8.63 0.37
N ALA A 61 -9.07 -8.80 -0.95
CA ALA A 61 -8.02 -8.22 -1.80
C ALA A 61 -7.94 -6.70 -1.66
N ILE A 62 -9.07 -5.99 -1.63
CA ILE A 62 -9.09 -4.54 -1.42
C ILE A 62 -8.55 -4.19 -0.03
N ARG A 63 -8.96 -4.90 1.02
CA ARG A 63 -8.45 -4.69 2.39
C ARG A 63 -6.95 -4.99 2.50
N ASP A 64 -6.46 -6.02 1.82
CA ASP A 64 -5.04 -6.38 1.81
C ASP A 64 -4.21 -5.39 0.99
N HIS A 65 -4.73 -4.87 -0.12
CA HIS A 65 -4.09 -3.80 -0.87
C HIS A 65 -3.89 -2.54 -0.01
N TRP A 66 -4.87 -2.17 0.82
CA TRP A 66 -4.71 -1.07 1.79
C TRP A 66 -3.59 -1.31 2.81
N LYS A 67 -3.19 -2.56 3.08
CA LYS A 67 -2.01 -2.82 3.94
C LYS A 67 -0.73 -2.39 3.24
N ILE A 68 -0.64 -2.48 1.91
CA ILE A 68 0.52 -2.00 1.16
C ILE A 68 0.68 -0.50 1.37
N GLU A 69 -0.39 0.28 1.23
CA GLU A 69 -0.33 1.72 1.47
C GLU A 69 0.11 2.06 2.90
N ASN A 70 -0.51 1.41 3.89
CA ASN A 70 -0.24 1.71 5.30
C ASN A 70 1.09 1.17 5.81
N GLN A 71 1.60 0.06 5.26
CA GLN A 71 2.81 -0.59 5.74
C GLN A 71 4.00 -0.32 4.83
N LEU A 72 3.84 -0.23 3.52
CA LEU A 72 4.96 0.08 2.62
C LEU A 72 5.07 1.58 2.39
N HIS A 73 4.10 2.20 1.72
CA HIS A 73 4.20 3.60 1.27
C HIS A 73 4.37 4.56 2.42
N TYR A 74 3.52 4.49 3.46
CA TYR A 74 3.70 5.32 4.65
C TYR A 74 5.10 5.23 5.26
N MET A 75 5.72 4.04 5.27
CA MET A 75 7.06 3.89 5.83
C MET A 75 8.13 4.51 4.93
N LEU A 76 8.01 4.40 3.62
CA LEU A 76 8.90 5.04 2.66
C LEU A 76 8.79 6.57 2.75
N ASP A 77 7.56 7.09 2.69
CA ASP A 77 7.30 8.52 2.64
C ASP A 77 7.70 9.21 3.96
N VAL A 78 7.32 8.62 5.10
CA VAL A 78 7.49 9.26 6.41
C VAL A 78 8.82 8.93 7.06
N TYR A 79 9.27 7.68 7.03
CA TYR A 79 10.51 7.29 7.73
C TYR A 79 11.75 7.44 6.85
N LEU A 80 11.64 7.33 5.53
CA LEU A 80 12.76 7.53 4.61
C LEU A 80 12.70 8.89 3.87
N GLY A 81 11.58 9.60 3.97
CA GLY A 81 11.44 10.92 3.34
C GLY A 81 11.40 10.85 1.82
N GLU A 82 10.90 9.75 1.26
CA GLU A 82 10.98 9.47 -0.18
C GLU A 82 10.38 10.58 -1.05
N ASP A 83 9.26 11.18 -0.63
CA ASP A 83 8.60 12.30 -1.32
C ASP A 83 9.52 13.50 -1.57
N GLY A 84 10.55 13.69 -0.73
CA GLY A 84 11.51 14.79 -0.85
C GLY A 84 12.66 14.53 -1.81
N TRP A 85 12.81 13.30 -2.33
CA TRP A 85 13.98 12.92 -3.11
C TRP A 85 13.91 13.44 -4.55
N SER A 86 14.96 14.15 -4.98
CA SER A 86 15.11 14.58 -6.38
C SER A 86 15.91 13.56 -7.19
N LYS A 87 15.21 12.65 -7.87
CA LYS A 87 15.81 11.54 -8.64
C LYS A 87 15.74 11.81 -10.16
N ARG A 88 16.49 12.79 -10.67
CA ARG A 88 16.31 13.32 -12.06
C ARG A 88 17.36 12.87 -13.09
N ALA A 89 18.36 12.09 -12.70
CA ALA A 89 19.50 11.76 -13.56
C ALA A 89 19.70 10.25 -13.70
N GLY A 90 19.83 9.77 -14.94
CA GLY A 90 20.12 8.37 -15.26
C GLY A 90 19.23 7.38 -14.49
N GLU A 91 19.87 6.36 -13.91
CA GLU A 91 19.21 5.30 -13.14
C GLU A 91 18.96 5.65 -11.66
N ALA A 92 19.04 6.93 -11.28
CA ALA A 92 18.88 7.34 -9.88
C ALA A 92 17.52 6.93 -9.29
N ALA A 93 16.45 6.94 -10.10
CA ALA A 93 15.12 6.53 -9.66
C ALA A 93 15.11 5.07 -9.17
N ILE A 94 15.60 4.15 -10.00
CA ILE A 94 15.62 2.71 -9.75
C ILE A 94 16.60 2.38 -8.61
N ASN A 95 17.79 2.96 -8.64
CA ASN A 95 18.80 2.71 -7.61
C ASN A 95 18.33 3.15 -6.22
N MET A 96 17.70 4.31 -6.10
CA MET A 96 17.15 4.79 -4.83
C MET A 96 15.97 3.95 -4.37
N GLU A 97 15.11 3.47 -5.28
CA GLU A 97 14.01 2.57 -4.93
C GLU A 97 14.54 1.23 -4.37
N LEU A 98 15.58 0.67 -4.97
CA LEU A 98 16.21 -0.55 -4.47
C LEU A 98 16.80 -0.35 -3.07
N MET A 99 17.55 0.74 -2.88
CA MET A 99 18.13 1.08 -1.58
C MET A 99 17.05 1.28 -0.51
N ALA A 100 15.98 2.01 -0.81
CA ALA A 100 14.87 2.24 0.11
C ALA A 100 14.20 0.94 0.55
N LYS A 101 14.03 -0.03 -0.36
CA LYS A 101 13.48 -1.35 -0.04
C LYS A 101 14.40 -2.17 0.86
N ILE A 102 15.71 -2.12 0.63
CA ILE A 102 16.71 -2.78 1.49
C ILE A 102 16.70 -2.17 2.90
N ASP A 103 16.73 -0.83 2.98
CA ASP A 103 16.69 -0.10 4.24
C ASP A 103 15.42 -0.41 5.02
N LEU A 104 14.27 -0.37 4.35
CA LEU A 104 12.99 -0.67 4.96
C LEU A 104 12.92 -2.11 5.48
N PHE A 105 13.49 -3.08 4.73
CA PHE A 105 13.60 -4.47 5.19
C PHE A 105 14.38 -4.57 6.51
N ILE A 106 15.55 -3.92 6.58
CA ILE A 106 16.41 -3.88 7.76
C ILE A 106 15.68 -3.24 8.94
N LEU A 107 15.07 -2.06 8.72
CA LEU A 107 14.36 -1.32 9.76
C LEU A 107 13.18 -2.11 10.34
N GLN A 108 12.42 -2.80 9.50
CA GLN A 108 11.31 -3.65 9.95
C GLN A 108 11.77 -4.84 10.79
N ARG A 109 12.84 -5.51 10.37
CA ARG A 109 13.45 -6.63 11.12
C ARG A 109 13.93 -6.19 12.49
N LEU A 110 14.67 -5.08 12.54
CA LEU A 110 15.19 -4.53 13.79
C LEU A 110 14.08 -3.99 14.69
N LYS A 111 13.03 -3.37 14.14
CA LYS A 111 11.82 -2.99 14.91
C LYS A 111 11.24 -4.20 15.65
N ALA A 112 11.03 -5.31 14.93
CA ALA A 112 10.48 -6.52 15.51
C ALA A 112 11.40 -7.12 16.57
N LYS A 113 12.71 -7.21 16.26
CA LYS A 113 13.72 -7.82 17.15
C LYS A 113 13.95 -7.02 18.43
N LEU A 114 14.05 -5.69 18.30
CA LEU A 114 14.35 -4.80 19.43
C LEU A 114 13.09 -4.36 20.19
N GLY A 115 11.90 -4.61 19.64
CA GLY A 115 10.63 -4.11 20.20
C GLY A 115 10.53 -2.59 20.22
N LYS A 116 11.20 -1.89 19.29
CA LYS A 116 11.27 -0.42 19.24
C LYS A 116 10.58 0.15 18.01
N SER A 117 10.05 1.37 18.10
CA SER A 117 9.51 2.08 16.93
C SER A 117 10.61 2.37 15.90
N ILE A 118 10.23 2.52 14.62
CA ILE A 118 11.17 2.80 13.53
C ILE A 118 12.07 4.02 13.84
N PRO A 119 11.57 5.17 14.33
CA PRO A 119 12.43 6.29 14.68
C PRO A 119 13.46 5.95 15.78
N ARG A 120 13.09 5.12 16.76
CA ARG A 120 14.03 4.68 17.81
C ARG A 120 15.07 3.71 17.28
N VAL A 121 14.73 2.87 16.30
CA VAL A 121 15.70 2.02 15.59
C VAL A 121 16.66 2.89 14.80
N GLN A 122 16.18 3.87 14.04
CA GLN A 122 17.04 4.81 13.30
C GLN A 122 17.98 5.57 14.24
N MET A 123 17.50 6.08 15.38
CA MET A 123 18.34 6.71 16.41
C MET A 123 19.40 5.78 17.00
N PHE A 124 19.09 4.49 17.13
CA PHE A 124 20.04 3.49 17.60
C PHE A 124 21.11 3.22 16.53
N LEU A 125 20.71 3.02 15.27
CA LEU A 125 21.62 2.79 14.15
C LEU A 125 22.55 3.99 13.90
N ALA A 126 22.06 5.22 14.07
CA ALA A 126 22.85 6.44 13.93
C ALA A 126 24.03 6.54 14.93
N LYS A 127 24.00 5.76 16.02
CA LYS A 127 25.07 5.70 17.03
C LYS A 127 25.90 4.42 16.92
N LEU A 128 25.53 3.51 16.04
CA LEU A 128 26.18 2.22 15.88
C LEU A 128 27.28 2.34 14.82
N ASN A 129 28.43 1.70 15.06
CA ASN A 129 29.40 1.50 13.99
C ASN A 129 28.74 0.63 12.88
N PRO A 130 28.73 1.06 11.61
CA PRO A 130 28.08 0.33 10.52
C PRO A 130 28.52 -1.14 10.39
N LEU A 131 29.78 -1.46 10.70
CA LEU A 131 30.29 -2.84 10.64
C LEU A 131 29.59 -3.77 11.63
N ARG A 132 29.05 -3.22 12.73
CA ARG A 132 28.32 -3.98 13.75
C ARG A 132 26.87 -4.27 13.38
N LEU A 133 26.38 -3.75 12.25
CA LEU A 133 25.02 -4.02 11.78
C LEU A 133 24.78 -5.53 11.61
N PHE A 134 25.76 -6.25 11.09
CA PHE A 134 25.66 -7.70 10.86
C PHE A 134 25.67 -8.51 12.16
N GLU A 135 26.25 -7.97 13.25
CA GLU A 135 26.20 -8.58 14.58
C GLU A 135 24.77 -8.54 15.17
N LEU A 136 23.88 -7.69 14.63
CA LEU A 136 22.51 -7.57 15.12
C LEU A 136 21.60 -8.72 14.66
N GLY A 137 22.07 -9.64 13.80
CA GLY A 137 21.34 -10.83 13.36
C GLY A 137 19.97 -10.52 12.75
N LEU A 138 19.98 -9.93 11.55
CA LEU A 138 18.81 -9.53 10.74
C LEU A 138 17.91 -10.71 10.32
#